data_AF-E3IX83-F1
#
_entry.id   AF-E3IX83-F1
#
_cell.length_a   1.000
_cell.length_b   1.000
_cell.length_c   1.000
_cell.angle_alpha   90.00
_cell.angle_beta   90.00
_cell.angle_gamma   90.00
#
_symmetry.space_group_name_H-M   'P 1'
#
loop_
_entity.id
_entity.type
_entity.pdbx_description
1 polymer ?
#
loop_
_entity_poly.entity_id
_entity_poly.type
_entity_poly.pdbx_seq_one_letter_code
_entity_poly.pdbx_strand_id
1 'polypeptide(L)'
;MPWKLDRALALGLAVLCCAVGISLLTNVAMAGYFGLAALLVSGARGPRRTAAMGSLAVVVAVLSGLWDHRFLNSQHLAAIGLVAAQSAVAVWIAIHRSRRESELRHRETELVRVRAVADVAQRALLPEVPTTIDGACFAARYLSAAEEATVGGDLYEVVATRHTIRVIIGDVRGKGLPAVRLASVVLGAFREAAVTWLEPEQVAAACAGAVNREAGPEDFVTALLVDIHPDGRLSLCSAGHHPPMLLVRPSTKPADPADDDAGSAVEPAAGPGQVLLKSPSPPLGLAERFTPSSARWSIGDRLLLFTDGLIEARSPDGVFFPLEDHLDLLLEGTPEQALDRLTERVTEHAGGHLRDDLAMLLIERRPLDTEPEPTVPRQPSASHDAQPRPVRVEEPAPDADPYDLEPDDEPDDAEPELDQPVAGPGEVPAVRVAGAAGSGWRRLRVGRAHRD
;
A
#
# COMPACT_ATOMS: atom_id res chain seq x y z
N MET A 1 -34.72 -22.59 12.14
CA MET A 1 -34.33 -21.35 11.40
C MET A 1 -35.59 -20.74 10.80
N PRO A 2 -36.07 -19.56 11.25
CA PRO A 2 -37.25 -18.98 10.66
C PRO A 2 -36.87 -18.40 9.29
N TRP A 3 -37.67 -18.74 8.29
CA TRP A 3 -37.54 -18.29 6.91
C TRP A 3 -37.58 -16.76 6.88
N LYS A 4 -36.42 -16.09 6.72
CA LYS A 4 -36.40 -14.68 6.34
C LYS A 4 -36.95 -14.60 4.93
N LEU A 5 -38.27 -14.40 4.81
CA LEU A 5 -38.95 -14.21 3.55
C LEU A 5 -38.30 -13.01 2.84
N ASP A 6 -37.52 -13.32 1.82
CA ASP A 6 -36.62 -12.35 1.24
C ASP A 6 -37.45 -11.26 0.53
N ARG A 7 -37.29 -10.00 0.98
CA ARG A 7 -38.27 -8.92 0.81
C ARG A 7 -38.71 -8.66 -0.63
N ALA A 8 -37.81 -8.82 -1.61
CA ALA A 8 -38.13 -8.66 -3.02
C ALA A 8 -39.01 -9.79 -3.59
N LEU A 9 -38.84 -11.03 -3.12
CA LEU A 9 -39.73 -12.14 -3.47
C LEU A 9 -41.10 -11.97 -2.80
N ALA A 10 -41.11 -11.51 -1.54
CA ALA A 10 -42.35 -11.19 -0.84
C ALA A 10 -43.12 -10.07 -1.55
N LEU A 11 -42.42 -9.02 -2.00
CA LEU A 11 -43.00 -7.92 -2.76
C LEU A 11 -43.52 -8.38 -4.13
N GLY A 12 -42.73 -9.17 -4.87
CA GLY A 12 -43.16 -9.74 -6.14
C GLY A 12 -44.41 -10.62 -5.99
N LEU A 13 -44.43 -11.48 -4.98
CA LEU A 13 -45.59 -12.32 -4.65
C LEU A 13 -46.80 -11.47 -4.24
N ALA A 14 -46.60 -10.44 -3.42
CA ALA A 14 -47.68 -9.54 -3.02
C ALA A 14 -48.31 -8.81 -4.22
N VAL A 15 -47.48 -8.33 -5.16
CA VAL A 15 -47.97 -7.70 -6.40
C VAL A 15 -48.75 -8.69 -7.26
N LEU A 16 -48.25 -9.93 -7.38
CA LEU A 16 -48.98 -10.99 -8.09
C LEU A 16 -50.33 -11.29 -7.42
N CYS A 17 -50.35 -11.49 -6.10
CA CYS A 17 -51.57 -11.75 -5.33
C CYS A 17 -52.57 -10.58 -5.42
N CYS A 18 -52.12 -9.33 -5.35
CA CYS A 18 -52.96 -8.16 -5.52
C CYS A 18 -53.58 -8.11 -6.93
N ALA A 19 -52.79 -8.34 -7.97
CA ALA A 19 -53.28 -8.37 -9.34
C ALA A 19 -54.33 -9.48 -9.55
N VAL A 20 -54.09 -10.67 -8.99
CA VAL A 20 -55.04 -11.78 -9.01
C VAL A 20 -56.32 -11.44 -8.24
N GLY A 21 -56.19 -10.86 -7.04
CA GLY A 21 -57.34 -10.47 -6.21
C GLY A 21 -58.23 -9.42 -6.88
N ILE A 22 -57.63 -8.42 -7.53
CA ILE A 22 -58.36 -7.41 -8.30
C ILE A 22 -59.11 -8.07 -9.47
N SER A 23 -58.46 -8.99 -10.20
CA SER A 23 -59.08 -9.73 -11.31
C SER A 23 -60.33 -10.48 -10.84
N LEU A 24 -60.24 -11.18 -9.71
CA LEU A 24 -61.34 -11.94 -9.12
C LEU A 24 -62.51 -11.06 -8.65
N LEU A 25 -62.21 -9.89 -8.07
CA LEU A 25 -63.21 -9.00 -7.45
C LEU A 25 -63.93 -8.10 -8.46
N THR A 26 -63.28 -7.72 -9.56
CA THR A 26 -63.79 -6.69 -10.48
C THR A 26 -64.26 -7.24 -11.83
N ASN A 27 -64.02 -8.52 -12.14
CA ASN A 27 -64.32 -9.15 -13.43
C ASN A 27 -63.67 -8.39 -14.63
N VAL A 28 -62.60 -7.64 -14.34
CA VAL A 28 -61.77 -6.96 -15.34
C VAL A 28 -60.56 -7.85 -15.64
N ALA A 29 -60.29 -8.09 -16.92
CA ALA A 29 -59.18 -8.94 -17.35
C ALA A 29 -57.83 -8.26 -17.06
N MET A 30 -57.22 -8.61 -15.93
CA MET A 30 -55.92 -8.10 -15.47
C MET A 30 -54.76 -9.09 -15.72
N ALA A 31 -55.02 -10.21 -16.41
CA ALA A 31 -54.03 -11.27 -16.62
C ALA A 31 -52.72 -10.77 -17.25
N GLY A 32 -52.77 -9.74 -18.11
CA GLY A 32 -51.58 -9.13 -18.72
C GLY A 32 -50.63 -8.40 -17.75
N TYR A 33 -51.01 -8.20 -16.50
CA TYR A 33 -50.19 -7.52 -15.48
C TYR A 33 -49.45 -8.49 -14.55
N PHE A 34 -49.74 -9.79 -14.59
CA PHE A 34 -49.10 -10.77 -13.70
C PHE A 34 -47.59 -10.85 -13.89
N GLY A 35 -47.08 -10.54 -15.09
CA GLY A 35 -45.64 -10.50 -15.40
C GLY A 35 -44.86 -9.38 -14.70
N LEU A 36 -45.54 -8.36 -14.13
CA LEU A 36 -44.88 -7.30 -13.35
C LEU A 36 -44.18 -7.84 -12.10
N ALA A 37 -44.69 -8.94 -11.53
CA ALA A 37 -44.07 -9.59 -10.38
C ALA A 37 -42.65 -10.08 -10.69
N ALA A 38 -42.43 -10.67 -11.87
CA ALA A 38 -41.12 -11.13 -12.31
C ALA A 38 -40.15 -9.96 -12.54
N LEU A 39 -40.64 -8.85 -13.11
CA LEU A 39 -39.84 -7.63 -13.33
C LEU A 39 -39.38 -6.97 -12.01
N LEU A 40 -40.22 -7.00 -10.96
CA LEU A 40 -39.81 -6.51 -9.65
C LEU A 40 -38.74 -7.40 -9.01
N VAL A 41 -38.85 -8.72 -9.19
CA VAL A 41 -37.88 -9.68 -8.65
C VAL A 41 -36.52 -9.58 -9.37
N SER A 42 -36.51 -9.35 -10.69
CA SER A 42 -35.26 -9.19 -11.46
C SER A 42 -34.43 -7.99 -11.02
N GLY A 43 -35.08 -6.95 -10.51
CA GLY A 43 -34.44 -5.76 -9.94
C GLY A 43 -33.74 -6.00 -8.61
N ALA A 44 -33.80 -7.19 -8.01
CA ALA A 44 -33.16 -7.49 -6.73
C ALA A 44 -32.50 -8.86 -6.62
N ARG A 45 -32.80 -9.80 -7.53
CA ARG A 45 -32.38 -11.22 -7.39
C ARG A 45 -31.76 -11.78 -8.65
N GLY A 46 -31.04 -12.88 -8.45
CA GLY A 46 -30.48 -13.69 -9.51
C GLY A 46 -31.52 -14.28 -10.47
N PRO A 47 -31.04 -14.80 -11.61
CA PRO A 47 -31.89 -15.23 -12.72
C PRO A 47 -32.81 -16.40 -12.36
N ARG A 48 -32.36 -17.36 -11.55
CA ARG A 48 -33.15 -18.53 -11.14
C ARG A 48 -34.43 -18.16 -10.38
N ARG A 49 -34.30 -17.27 -9.39
CA ARG A 49 -35.44 -16.79 -8.57
C ARG A 49 -36.42 -15.94 -9.41
N THR A 50 -35.89 -15.17 -10.35
CA THR A 50 -36.70 -14.40 -11.31
C THR A 50 -37.47 -15.32 -12.26
N ALA A 51 -36.82 -16.38 -12.77
CA ALA A 51 -37.43 -17.37 -13.64
C ALA A 51 -38.53 -18.17 -12.91
N ALA A 52 -38.33 -18.52 -11.64
CA ALA A 52 -39.36 -19.16 -10.82
C ALA A 52 -40.60 -18.28 -10.66
N MET A 53 -40.42 -16.98 -10.35
CA MET A 53 -41.53 -16.02 -10.25
C MET A 53 -42.24 -15.81 -11.60
N GLY A 54 -41.48 -15.70 -12.70
CA GLY A 54 -42.04 -15.59 -14.04
C GLY A 54 -42.84 -16.83 -14.44
N SER A 55 -42.34 -18.02 -14.12
CA SER A 55 -43.04 -19.29 -14.37
C SER A 55 -44.35 -19.35 -13.57
N LEU A 56 -44.32 -18.95 -12.30
CA LEU A 56 -45.52 -18.85 -11.47
C LEU A 56 -46.55 -17.87 -12.05
N ALA A 57 -46.10 -16.68 -12.50
CA ALA A 57 -46.98 -15.69 -13.12
C ALA A 57 -47.64 -16.21 -14.41
N VAL A 58 -46.89 -16.95 -15.24
CA VAL A 58 -47.43 -17.59 -16.46
C VAL A 58 -48.45 -18.66 -16.11
N VAL A 59 -48.17 -19.53 -15.13
CA VAL A 59 -49.12 -20.56 -14.67
C VAL A 59 -50.42 -19.92 -14.18
N VAL A 60 -50.32 -18.86 -13.38
CA VAL A 60 -51.49 -18.12 -12.88
C VAL A 60 -52.27 -17.45 -14.03
N ALA A 61 -51.58 -16.90 -15.04
CA ALA A 61 -52.22 -16.32 -16.24
C ALA A 61 -52.97 -17.37 -17.08
N VAL A 62 -52.46 -18.60 -17.16
CA VAL A 62 -53.15 -19.71 -17.83
C VAL A 62 -54.41 -20.10 -17.05
N LEU A 63 -54.29 -20.25 -15.72
CA LEU A 63 -55.39 -20.66 -14.84
C LEU A 63 -56.50 -19.60 -14.74
N SER A 64 -56.19 -18.30 -14.90
CA SER A 64 -57.20 -17.24 -14.81
C SER A 64 -58.30 -17.37 -15.86
N GLY A 65 -58.02 -18.02 -17.00
CA GLY A 65 -59.02 -18.27 -18.05
C GLY A 65 -60.19 -19.15 -17.59
N LEU A 66 -60.00 -19.95 -16.54
CA LEU A 66 -61.05 -20.80 -15.96
C LEU A 66 -62.13 -19.99 -15.23
N TRP A 67 -61.73 -18.96 -14.49
CA TRP A 67 -62.66 -18.13 -13.70
C TRP A 67 -63.22 -16.95 -14.48
N ASP A 68 -62.45 -16.38 -15.42
CA ASP A 68 -62.93 -15.27 -16.27
C ASP A 68 -63.91 -15.72 -17.37
N HIS A 69 -64.21 -17.03 -17.47
CA HIS A 69 -65.02 -17.66 -18.53
C HIS A 69 -64.57 -17.31 -19.96
N ARG A 70 -63.30 -16.89 -20.14
CA ARG A 70 -62.70 -16.47 -21.42
C ARG A 70 -61.64 -17.44 -21.91
N PHE A 71 -61.71 -18.69 -21.44
CA PHE A 71 -60.75 -19.73 -21.78
C PHE A 71 -60.59 -19.86 -23.29
N LEU A 72 -59.35 -19.80 -23.78
CA LEU A 72 -58.97 -19.88 -25.21
C LEU A 72 -59.52 -18.77 -26.12
N ASN A 73 -60.01 -17.66 -25.56
CA ASN A 73 -60.31 -16.47 -26.35
C ASN A 73 -59.02 -15.76 -26.80
N SER A 74 -59.06 -15.04 -27.93
CA SER A 74 -57.89 -14.31 -28.48
C SER A 74 -57.28 -13.32 -27.47
N GLN A 75 -58.12 -12.68 -26.65
CA GLN A 75 -57.69 -11.79 -25.57
C GLN A 75 -56.94 -12.52 -24.45
N HIS A 76 -57.33 -13.76 -24.11
CA HIS A 76 -56.68 -14.56 -23.07
C HIS A 76 -55.32 -15.09 -23.54
N LEU A 77 -55.25 -15.55 -24.79
CA LEU A 77 -53.98 -15.95 -25.42
C LEU A 77 -52.99 -14.78 -25.54
N ALA A 78 -53.47 -13.59 -25.89
CA ALA A 78 -52.64 -12.38 -25.93
C ALA A 78 -52.10 -12.01 -24.53
N ALA A 79 -52.89 -12.18 -23.46
CA ALA A 79 -52.46 -11.92 -22.10
C ALA A 79 -51.37 -12.90 -21.63
N ILE A 80 -51.52 -14.20 -21.90
CA ILE A 80 -50.49 -15.21 -21.59
C ILE A 80 -49.19 -14.89 -22.34
N GLY A 81 -49.30 -14.56 -23.64
CA GLY A 81 -48.14 -14.16 -24.45
C GLY A 81 -47.41 -12.94 -23.89
N LEU A 82 -48.15 -11.93 -23.42
CA LEU A 82 -47.58 -10.74 -22.78
C LEU A 82 -46.87 -11.08 -21.47
N VAL A 83 -47.46 -11.90 -20.60
CA VAL A 83 -46.84 -12.31 -19.33
C VAL A 83 -45.58 -13.15 -19.58
N ALA A 84 -45.61 -14.03 -20.58
CA ALA A 84 -44.44 -14.80 -20.99
C ALA A 84 -43.31 -13.87 -21.50
N ALA A 85 -43.64 -12.88 -22.34
CA ALA A 85 -42.68 -11.90 -22.83
C ALA A 85 -42.09 -11.04 -21.69
N GLN A 86 -42.92 -10.55 -20.78
CA GLN A 86 -42.48 -9.80 -19.59
C GLN A 86 -41.56 -10.64 -18.69
N SER A 87 -41.90 -11.92 -18.50
CA SER A 87 -41.09 -12.86 -17.71
C SER A 87 -39.74 -13.14 -18.37
N ALA A 88 -39.72 -13.31 -19.70
CA ALA A 88 -38.48 -13.48 -20.47
C ALA A 88 -37.58 -12.24 -20.37
N VAL A 89 -38.14 -11.04 -20.51
CA VAL A 89 -37.41 -9.77 -20.32
C VAL A 89 -36.88 -9.64 -18.88
N ALA A 90 -37.68 -10.01 -17.88
CA ALA A 90 -37.25 -9.98 -16.48
C ALA A 90 -36.04 -10.90 -16.25
N VAL A 91 -36.07 -12.13 -16.77
CA VAL A 91 -34.94 -13.06 -16.67
C VAL A 91 -33.72 -12.51 -17.41
N TRP A 92 -33.90 -11.94 -18.61
CA TRP A 92 -32.80 -11.33 -19.37
C TRP A 92 -32.12 -10.18 -18.59
N ILE A 93 -32.91 -9.30 -17.95
CA ILE A 93 -32.39 -8.23 -17.07
C ILE A 93 -31.60 -8.83 -15.90
N ALA A 94 -32.13 -9.87 -15.24
CA ALA A 94 -31.48 -10.51 -14.10
C ALA A 94 -30.13 -11.16 -14.51
N ILE A 95 -30.08 -11.84 -15.66
CA ILE A 95 -28.84 -12.43 -16.19
C ILE A 95 -27.81 -11.33 -16.46
N HIS A 96 -28.19 -10.28 -17.18
CA HIS A 96 -27.26 -9.21 -17.56
C HIS A 96 -26.72 -8.44 -16.35
N ARG A 97 -27.58 -8.22 -15.36
CA ARG A 97 -27.19 -7.64 -14.07
C ARG A 97 -26.22 -8.55 -13.32
N SER A 98 -26.55 -9.84 -13.21
CA SER A 98 -25.70 -10.80 -12.49
C SER A 98 -24.31 -10.88 -13.10
N ARG A 99 -24.22 -10.89 -14.43
CA ARG A 99 -22.94 -10.87 -15.17
C ARG A 99 -22.14 -9.60 -14.90
N ARG A 100 -22.80 -8.43 -14.90
CA ARG A 100 -22.13 -7.16 -14.56
C ARG A 100 -21.65 -7.13 -13.12
N GLU A 101 -22.47 -7.59 -12.18
CA GLU A 101 -22.08 -7.64 -10.76
C GLU A 101 -20.92 -8.61 -10.55
N SER A 102 -20.90 -9.77 -11.21
CA SER A 102 -19.76 -10.69 -11.12
C SER A 102 -18.48 -10.11 -11.71
N GLU A 103 -18.55 -9.44 -12.87
CA GLU A 103 -17.40 -8.76 -13.48
C GLU A 103 -16.83 -7.66 -12.56
N LEU A 104 -17.71 -6.86 -11.96
CA LEU A 104 -17.30 -5.81 -11.03
C LEU A 104 -16.63 -6.39 -9.78
N ARG A 105 -17.20 -7.45 -9.19
CA ARG A 105 -16.62 -8.13 -8.03
C ARG A 105 -15.25 -8.76 -8.34
N HIS A 106 -15.09 -9.35 -9.53
CA HIS A 106 -13.80 -9.91 -9.95
C HIS A 106 -12.74 -8.82 -10.07
N ARG A 107 -13.07 -7.69 -10.70
CA ARG A 107 -12.15 -6.55 -10.81
C ARG A 107 -11.80 -5.96 -9.44
N GLU A 108 -12.77 -5.83 -8.55
CA GLU A 108 -12.53 -5.33 -7.18
C GLU A 108 -11.58 -6.25 -6.42
N THR A 109 -11.81 -7.57 -6.50
CA THR A 109 -10.95 -8.58 -5.87
C THR A 109 -9.54 -8.58 -6.44
N GLU A 110 -9.40 -8.46 -7.77
CA GLU A 110 -8.11 -8.37 -8.44
C GLU A 110 -7.34 -7.12 -8.02
N LEU A 111 -8.01 -5.96 -7.94
CA LEU A 111 -7.41 -4.72 -7.47
C LEU A 111 -6.91 -4.84 -6.03
N VAL A 112 -7.73 -5.40 -5.13
CA VAL A 112 -7.32 -5.63 -3.73
C VAL A 112 -6.09 -6.54 -3.65
N ARG A 113 -6.04 -7.61 -4.45
CA ARG A 113 -4.90 -8.53 -4.49
C ARG A 113 -3.63 -7.86 -5.01
N VAL A 114 -3.71 -7.12 -6.11
CA VAL A 114 -2.56 -6.41 -6.69
C VAL A 114 -2.01 -5.37 -5.71
N ARG A 115 -2.90 -4.66 -4.99
CA ARG A 115 -2.53 -3.70 -3.94
C ARG A 115 -1.81 -4.38 -2.78
N ALA A 116 -2.34 -5.50 -2.28
CA ALA A 116 -1.72 -6.24 -1.19
C ALA A 116 -0.29 -6.72 -1.56
N VAL A 117 -0.09 -7.19 -2.79
CA VAL A 117 1.25 -7.59 -3.27
C VAL A 117 2.18 -6.38 -3.36
N ALA A 118 1.69 -5.24 -3.84
CA ALA A 118 2.50 -4.03 -3.95
C ALA A 118 2.89 -3.48 -2.56
N ASP A 119 2.01 -3.53 -1.55
CA ASP A 119 2.31 -3.12 -0.16
C ASP A 119 3.41 -4.00 0.46
N VAL A 120 3.30 -5.33 0.28
CA VAL A 120 4.33 -6.27 0.72
C VAL A 120 5.66 -6.01 -0.01
N ALA A 121 5.63 -5.75 -1.31
CA ALA A 121 6.83 -5.45 -2.09
C ALA A 121 7.49 -4.15 -1.64
N GLN A 122 6.72 -3.09 -1.37
CA GLN A 122 7.24 -1.81 -0.88
C GLN A 122 7.90 -1.97 0.49
N ARG A 123 7.24 -2.65 1.43
CA ARG A 123 7.82 -2.92 2.76
C ARG A 123 9.10 -3.76 2.68
N ALA A 124 9.19 -4.67 1.72
CA ALA A 124 10.41 -5.46 1.50
C ALA A 124 11.56 -4.64 0.89
N LEU A 125 11.27 -3.49 0.26
CA LEU A 125 12.27 -2.61 -0.35
C LEU A 125 12.85 -1.60 0.65
N LEU A 126 12.07 -1.16 1.63
CA LEU A 126 12.48 -0.23 2.68
C LEU A 126 13.25 -0.99 3.76
N PRO A 127 14.58 -0.82 3.86
CA PRO A 127 15.38 -1.54 4.84
C PRO A 127 15.10 -1.04 6.27
N GLU A 128 15.32 -1.92 7.25
CA GLU A 128 15.38 -1.51 8.65
C GLU A 128 16.56 -0.55 8.84
N VAL A 129 16.26 0.63 9.39
CA VAL A 129 17.30 1.62 9.68
C VAL A 129 18.04 1.20 10.94
N PRO A 130 19.38 1.10 10.92
CA PRO A 130 20.15 0.77 12.10
C PRO A 130 20.01 1.85 13.17
N THR A 131 19.87 1.45 14.43
CA THR A 131 19.65 2.38 15.55
C THR A 131 20.82 3.34 15.75
N THR A 132 22.05 2.89 15.51
CA THR A 132 23.27 3.70 15.70
C THR A 132 24.37 3.31 14.72
N ILE A 133 25.01 4.30 14.09
CA ILE A 133 26.22 4.13 13.27
C ILE A 133 27.14 5.33 13.53
N ASP A 134 28.42 5.11 13.81
CA ASP A 134 29.49 6.14 13.84
C ASP A 134 29.08 7.50 14.47
N GLY A 135 28.48 7.46 15.66
CA GLY A 135 28.08 8.69 16.37
C GLY A 135 26.80 9.35 15.84
N ALA A 136 26.01 8.66 15.02
CA ALA A 136 24.66 9.04 14.63
C ALA A 136 23.65 8.02 15.15
N CYS A 137 22.62 8.47 15.86
CA CYS A 137 21.48 7.66 16.30
C CYS A 137 20.30 7.92 15.37
N PHE A 138 19.67 6.87 14.86
CA PHE A 138 18.58 6.98 13.89
C PHE A 138 17.29 6.42 14.46
N ALA A 139 16.19 7.11 14.15
CA ALA A 139 14.84 6.57 14.27
C ALA A 139 14.10 6.82 12.95
N ALA A 140 13.33 5.82 12.50
CA ALA A 140 12.51 5.93 11.29
C ALA A 140 11.06 5.57 11.60
N ARG A 141 10.11 6.26 10.98
CA ARG A 141 8.69 5.90 10.98
C ARG A 141 8.17 5.97 9.57
N TYR A 142 7.41 4.95 9.18
CA TYR A 142 6.71 4.89 7.91
C TYR A 142 5.26 4.50 8.19
N LEU A 143 4.32 5.34 7.74
CA LEU A 143 2.89 5.12 7.85
C LEU A 143 2.30 5.15 6.45
N SER A 144 1.61 4.07 6.08
CA SER A 144 0.93 4.01 4.78
C SER A 144 -0.51 4.51 4.88
N ALA A 145 -0.98 5.21 3.85
CA ALA A 145 -2.35 5.71 3.76
C ALA A 145 -3.37 4.56 3.64
N ALA A 146 -3.97 4.18 4.77
CA ALA A 146 -4.87 3.03 4.86
C ALA A 146 -6.22 3.20 4.13
N GLU A 147 -6.72 4.42 3.94
CA GLU A 147 -8.09 4.65 3.43
C GLU A 147 -8.25 4.48 1.91
N GLU A 148 -7.21 4.72 1.10
CA GLU A 148 -7.31 4.60 -0.36
C GLU A 148 -6.78 3.27 -0.91
N ALA A 149 -6.25 2.39 -0.05
CA ALA A 149 -5.60 1.14 -0.45
C ALA A 149 -4.57 1.36 -1.58
N THR A 150 -3.87 2.49 -1.57
CA THR A 150 -2.85 2.80 -2.57
C THR A 150 -1.47 2.72 -1.95
N VAL A 151 -0.62 1.92 -2.56
CA VAL A 151 0.78 1.74 -2.20
C VAL A 151 1.53 2.99 -2.66
N GLY A 152 2.20 3.71 -1.76
CA GLY A 152 2.80 4.99 -2.13
C GLY A 152 4.20 4.88 -2.72
N GLY A 153 4.77 6.06 -2.98
CA GLY A 153 6.05 6.26 -3.65
C GLY A 153 7.22 6.53 -2.70
N ASP A 154 6.94 6.69 -1.40
CA ASP A 154 7.93 7.03 -0.38
C ASP A 154 9.08 6.01 -0.33
N LEU A 155 10.30 6.54 -0.30
CA LEU A 155 11.54 5.78 -0.18
C LEU A 155 12.47 6.43 0.83
N TYR A 156 13.19 5.60 1.58
CA TYR A 156 14.35 6.04 2.35
C TYR A 156 15.34 4.91 2.53
N GLU A 157 16.61 5.25 2.70
CA GLU A 157 17.65 4.28 3.02
C GLU A 157 18.87 4.96 3.66
N VAL A 158 19.58 4.20 4.50
CA VAL A 158 20.83 4.61 5.14
C VAL A 158 21.94 3.64 4.76
N VAL A 159 23.02 4.15 4.18
CA VAL A 159 24.20 3.39 3.78
C VAL A 159 25.43 3.97 4.49
N ALA A 160 26.05 3.16 5.36
CA ALA A 160 27.35 3.49 5.93
C ALA A 160 28.45 3.23 4.89
N THR A 161 29.26 4.25 4.60
CA THR A 161 30.45 4.12 3.76
C THR A 161 31.71 4.17 4.63
N ARG A 162 32.90 4.09 4.01
CA ARG A 162 34.17 4.24 4.76
C ARG A 162 34.44 5.66 5.26
N HIS A 163 33.71 6.65 4.75
CA HIS A 163 34.02 8.07 4.96
C HIS A 163 32.85 8.84 5.58
N THR A 164 31.63 8.47 5.25
CA THR A 164 30.39 9.15 5.64
C THR A 164 29.26 8.16 5.83
N ILE A 165 28.23 8.55 6.59
CA ILE A 165 26.94 7.88 6.53
C ILE A 165 26.10 8.63 5.50
N ARG A 166 25.60 7.91 4.51
CA ARG A 166 24.82 8.49 3.41
C ARG A 166 23.37 8.09 3.56
N VAL A 167 22.48 9.08 3.48
CA VAL A 167 21.05 8.91 3.64
C VAL A 167 20.36 9.40 2.38
N ILE A 168 19.35 8.66 1.92
CA ILE A 168 18.38 9.13 0.94
C ILE A 168 16.99 9.08 1.57
N ILE A 169 16.18 10.10 1.29
CA ILE A 169 14.73 10.08 1.48
C ILE A 169 14.10 10.68 0.24
N GLY A 170 12.90 10.25 -0.14
CA GLY A 170 12.24 10.77 -1.31
C GLY A 170 10.82 10.26 -1.46
N ASP A 171 10.12 10.82 -2.43
CA ASP A 171 8.82 10.36 -2.87
C ASP A 171 8.78 10.28 -4.40
N VAL A 172 8.21 9.19 -4.89
CA VAL A 172 8.01 8.90 -6.30
C VAL A 172 6.66 9.43 -6.74
N ARG A 173 6.66 10.27 -7.77
CA ARG A 173 5.42 10.73 -8.37
C ARG A 173 4.54 9.55 -8.82
N GLY A 174 3.30 9.56 -8.35
CA GLY A 174 2.30 8.55 -8.69
C GLY A 174 2.12 7.54 -7.57
N LYS A 175 1.38 6.46 -7.86
CA LYS A 175 1.02 5.46 -6.84
C LYS A 175 0.86 4.07 -7.41
N GLY A 176 0.90 3.07 -6.55
CA GLY A 176 0.80 1.67 -6.89
C GLY A 176 2.10 1.08 -7.43
N LEU A 177 2.00 -0.07 -8.11
CA LEU A 177 3.15 -0.85 -8.55
C LEU A 177 4.16 -0.09 -9.45
N PRO A 178 3.76 0.85 -10.33
CA PRO A 178 4.71 1.68 -11.06
C PRO A 178 5.62 2.54 -10.17
N ALA A 179 5.07 3.12 -9.10
CA ALA A 179 5.83 3.93 -8.15
C ALA A 179 6.82 3.06 -7.37
N VAL A 180 6.38 1.89 -6.87
CA VAL A 180 7.23 0.91 -6.18
C VAL A 180 8.40 0.44 -7.05
N ARG A 181 8.16 0.19 -8.34
CA ARG A 181 9.22 -0.18 -9.28
C ARG A 181 10.25 0.95 -9.41
N LEU A 182 9.81 2.19 -9.60
CA LEU A 182 10.73 3.32 -9.76
C LEU A 182 11.50 3.63 -8.46
N ALA A 183 10.86 3.50 -7.30
CA ALA A 183 11.52 3.56 -5.99
C ALA A 183 12.64 2.50 -5.88
N SER A 184 12.38 1.27 -6.33
CA SER A 184 13.37 0.19 -6.37
C SER A 184 14.58 0.55 -7.24
N VAL A 185 14.33 1.17 -8.40
CA VAL A 185 15.38 1.63 -9.32
C VAL A 185 16.24 2.71 -8.65
N VAL A 186 15.61 3.67 -7.97
CA VAL A 186 16.31 4.74 -7.25
C VAL A 186 17.15 4.17 -6.10
N LEU A 187 16.58 3.32 -5.24
CA LEU A 187 17.32 2.69 -4.13
C LEU A 187 18.47 1.79 -4.64
N GLY A 188 18.25 1.04 -5.72
CA GLY A 188 19.31 0.25 -6.36
C GLY A 188 20.47 1.12 -6.87
N ALA A 189 20.15 2.19 -7.60
CA ALA A 189 21.14 3.14 -8.11
C ALA A 189 21.85 3.89 -6.97
N PHE A 190 21.12 4.25 -5.91
CA PHE A 190 21.66 4.87 -4.71
C PHE A 190 22.67 3.96 -4.01
N ARG A 191 22.34 2.68 -3.78
CA ARG A 191 23.26 1.71 -3.15
C ARG A 191 24.57 1.59 -3.91
N GLU A 192 24.51 1.50 -5.24
CA GLU A 192 25.70 1.43 -6.10
C GLU A 192 26.50 2.74 -6.07
N ALA A 193 25.81 3.87 -6.26
CA ALA A 193 26.44 5.18 -6.31
C ALA A 193 27.01 5.60 -4.95
N ALA A 194 26.38 5.20 -3.85
CA ALA A 194 26.75 5.53 -2.49
C ALA A 194 28.17 5.06 -2.15
N VAL A 195 28.58 3.90 -2.67
CA VAL A 195 29.93 3.34 -2.46
C VAL A 195 30.92 3.74 -3.56
N THR A 196 30.44 4.25 -4.69
CA THR A 196 31.26 4.57 -5.87
C THR A 196 31.72 6.02 -5.87
N TRP A 197 30.85 6.95 -5.49
CA TRP A 197 31.10 8.39 -5.56
C TRP A 197 31.25 9.00 -4.17
N LEU A 198 32.16 9.96 -4.04
CA LEU A 198 32.37 10.66 -2.77
C LEU A 198 31.37 11.81 -2.58
N GLU A 199 31.04 12.54 -3.64
CA GLU A 199 30.22 13.75 -3.54
C GLU A 199 28.71 13.47 -3.76
N PRO A 200 27.80 14.06 -2.96
CA PRO A 200 26.37 13.75 -3.00
C PRO A 200 25.70 14.16 -4.32
N GLU A 201 26.17 15.21 -5.00
CA GLU A 201 25.64 15.62 -6.31
C GLU A 201 25.96 14.60 -7.41
N GLN A 202 27.05 13.84 -7.29
CA GLN A 202 27.38 12.77 -8.23
C GLN A 202 26.48 11.55 -8.00
N VAL A 203 26.14 11.27 -6.74
CA VAL A 203 25.15 10.24 -6.40
C VAL A 203 23.77 10.62 -6.91
N ALA A 204 23.35 11.87 -6.71
CA ALA A 204 22.09 12.39 -7.24
C ALA A 204 22.05 12.28 -8.77
N ALA A 205 23.13 12.65 -9.47
CA ALA A 205 23.23 12.49 -10.92
C ALA A 205 23.16 11.04 -11.38
N ALA A 206 23.78 10.10 -10.65
CA ALA A 206 23.67 8.67 -10.94
C ALA A 206 22.23 8.14 -10.76
N CYS A 207 21.55 8.57 -9.69
CA CYS A 207 20.14 8.24 -9.44
C CYS A 207 19.24 8.83 -10.53
N ALA A 208 19.44 10.10 -10.90
CA ALA A 208 18.70 10.74 -11.99
C ALA A 208 18.91 10.01 -13.33
N GLY A 209 20.15 9.57 -13.61
CA GLY A 209 20.44 8.75 -14.78
C GLY A 209 19.74 7.40 -14.78
N ALA A 210 19.50 6.79 -13.62
CA ALA A 210 18.72 5.57 -13.49
C ALA A 210 17.22 5.81 -13.70
N VAL A 211 16.67 6.89 -13.11
CA VAL A 211 15.28 7.33 -13.34
C VAL A 211 15.06 7.57 -14.84
N ASN A 212 15.92 8.33 -15.51
CA ASN A 212 15.80 8.64 -16.94
C ASN A 212 15.78 7.41 -17.87
N ARG A 213 16.31 6.25 -17.44
CA ARG A 213 16.27 5.02 -18.24
C ARG A 213 14.96 4.25 -18.10
N GLU A 214 14.29 4.36 -16.96
CA GLU A 214 13.16 3.50 -16.57
C GLU A 214 11.83 4.28 -16.47
N ALA A 215 11.89 5.59 -16.25
CA ALA A 215 10.75 6.46 -16.07
C ALA A 215 10.00 6.72 -17.39
N GLY A 216 8.68 6.88 -17.30
CA GLY A 216 7.89 7.45 -18.38
C GLY A 216 8.16 8.96 -18.56
N PRO A 217 7.63 9.59 -19.62
CA PRO A 217 7.91 11.00 -19.94
C PRO A 217 7.56 12.00 -18.83
N GLU A 218 6.64 11.64 -17.93
CA GLU A 218 6.09 12.50 -16.88
C GLU A 218 6.37 11.93 -15.47
N ASP A 219 7.20 10.90 -15.35
CA ASP A 219 7.55 10.28 -14.07
C ASP A 219 8.84 10.90 -13.53
N PHE A 220 8.81 11.29 -12.26
CA PHE A 220 9.94 11.88 -11.57
C PHE A 220 9.94 11.44 -10.10
N VAL A 221 11.08 11.63 -9.44
CA VAL A 221 11.25 11.30 -8.02
C VAL A 221 11.80 12.53 -7.31
N THR A 222 11.08 12.99 -6.29
CA THR A 222 11.66 13.95 -5.35
C THR A 222 12.59 13.20 -4.42
N ALA A 223 13.82 13.67 -4.22
CA ALA A 223 14.74 13.05 -3.27
C ALA A 223 15.61 14.08 -2.56
N LEU A 224 16.06 13.75 -1.37
CA LEU A 224 17.08 14.46 -0.61
C LEU A 224 18.16 13.46 -0.24
N LEU A 225 19.39 13.77 -0.64
CA LEU A 225 20.58 13.04 -0.22
C LEU A 225 21.30 13.82 0.87
N VAL A 226 21.70 13.13 1.93
CA VAL A 226 22.44 13.70 3.05
C VAL A 226 23.66 12.84 3.36
N ASP A 227 24.84 13.45 3.28
CA ASP A 227 26.09 12.86 3.77
C ASP A 227 26.41 13.42 5.13
N ILE A 228 26.53 12.52 6.09
CA ILE A 228 26.91 12.79 7.47
C ILE A 228 28.39 12.45 7.61
N HIS A 229 29.21 13.47 7.83
CA HIS A 229 30.65 13.32 8.02
C HIS A 229 30.97 13.17 9.52
N PRO A 230 31.97 12.36 9.90
CA PRO A 230 32.36 12.16 11.30
C PRO A 230 32.74 13.45 12.04
N ASP A 231 33.24 14.44 11.32
CA ASP A 231 33.62 15.76 11.86
C ASP A 231 32.41 16.65 12.19
N GLY A 232 31.18 16.22 11.87
CA GLY A 232 29.96 16.99 12.09
C GLY A 232 29.61 17.92 10.93
N ARG A 233 30.23 17.77 9.76
CA ARG A 233 29.73 18.38 8.52
C ARG A 233 28.56 17.56 7.98
N LEU A 234 27.53 18.25 7.50
CA LEU A 234 26.48 17.71 6.64
C LEU A 234 26.71 18.21 5.22
N SER A 235 26.69 17.34 4.23
CA SER A 235 26.56 17.73 2.82
C SER A 235 25.19 17.28 2.31
N LEU A 236 24.41 18.20 1.77
CA LEU A 236 23.04 17.94 1.32
C LEU A 236 22.93 18.15 -0.19
N CYS A 237 22.14 17.32 -0.84
CA CYS A 237 21.79 17.49 -2.24
C CYS A 237 20.31 17.19 -2.40
N SER A 238 19.49 18.25 -2.53
CA SER A 238 18.07 18.05 -2.87
C SER A 238 17.94 17.81 -4.36
N ALA A 239 16.91 17.06 -4.72
CA ALA A 239 16.38 16.86 -6.05
C ALA A 239 14.86 17.03 -5.93
N GLY A 240 14.41 18.28 -5.76
CA GLY A 240 12.99 18.65 -5.69
C GLY A 240 12.27 18.28 -4.39
N HIS A 241 12.97 17.75 -3.39
CA HIS A 241 12.37 17.31 -2.13
C HIS A 241 12.30 18.41 -1.08
N HIS A 242 11.43 18.21 -0.08
CA HIS A 242 11.28 19.12 1.04
C HIS A 242 12.61 19.31 1.80
N PRO A 243 12.97 20.56 2.16
CA PRO A 243 14.19 20.81 2.90
C PRO A 243 14.10 20.23 4.33
N PRO A 244 15.21 19.66 4.85
CA PRO A 244 15.19 19.05 6.17
C PRO A 244 15.24 20.11 7.27
N MET A 245 14.81 19.72 8.46
CA MET A 245 14.82 20.58 9.65
C MET A 245 15.98 20.19 10.57
N LEU A 246 16.90 21.14 10.79
CA LEU A 246 17.95 21.02 11.78
C LEU A 246 17.45 21.62 13.11
N LEU A 247 17.31 20.77 14.10
CA LEU A 247 16.90 21.09 15.46
C LEU A 247 18.16 21.23 16.32
N VAL A 248 18.51 22.47 16.61
CA VAL A 248 19.67 22.85 17.42
C VAL A 248 19.26 22.79 18.89
N ARG A 249 19.92 21.91 19.64
CA ARG A 249 19.68 21.86 21.09
C ARG A 249 20.34 23.07 21.74
N PRO A 250 19.67 23.80 22.65
CA PRO A 250 20.32 24.88 23.37
C PRO A 250 21.56 24.35 24.08
N SER A 251 22.75 24.78 23.64
CA SER A 251 23.99 24.39 24.30
C SER A 251 24.03 25.02 25.68
N THR A 252 24.36 24.25 26.72
CA THR A 252 24.69 24.79 28.05
C THR A 252 26.09 25.42 28.09
N LYS A 253 26.73 25.61 26.93
CA LYS A 253 28.11 26.09 26.80
C LYS A 253 28.14 27.27 25.84
N PRO A 254 28.73 28.42 26.22
CA PRO A 254 28.87 29.57 25.33
C PRO A 254 29.73 29.19 24.12
N ALA A 255 29.24 29.52 22.93
CA ALA A 255 29.94 29.28 21.67
C ALA A 255 31.19 30.17 21.57
N ASP A 256 32.29 29.61 21.07
CA ASP A 256 33.51 30.37 20.77
C ASP A 256 33.30 31.20 19.48
N PRO A 257 33.74 32.47 19.39
CA PRO A 257 33.34 33.40 18.32
C PRO A 257 34.03 33.19 16.96
N ALA A 258 34.54 32.00 16.64
CA ALA A 258 35.47 31.79 15.54
C ALA A 258 34.89 31.12 14.27
N ASP A 259 33.62 30.74 14.25
CA ASP A 259 33.05 29.87 13.19
C ASP A 259 32.14 30.57 12.14
N ASP A 260 32.06 31.91 12.12
CA ASP A 260 31.18 32.68 11.22
C ASP A 260 31.82 33.04 9.85
N ASP A 261 32.46 32.09 9.17
CA ASP A 261 32.92 32.30 7.77
C ASP A 261 32.64 31.09 6.87
N ALA A 262 31.35 30.84 6.60
CA ALA A 262 30.92 30.11 5.42
C ALA A 262 29.54 30.62 5.01
N GLY A 263 29.41 31.08 3.76
CA GLY A 263 28.16 31.58 3.16
C GLY A 263 27.05 30.52 3.14
N SER A 264 26.39 30.36 4.28
CA SER A 264 25.44 29.30 4.57
C SER A 264 24.06 29.67 4.04
N ALA A 265 23.44 28.76 3.27
CA ALA A 265 22.03 28.86 2.84
C ALA A 265 21.07 28.53 3.99
N VAL A 266 21.33 29.12 5.15
CA VAL A 266 20.64 28.91 6.42
C VAL A 266 19.74 30.10 6.65
N GLU A 267 18.44 29.89 6.52
CA GLU A 267 17.43 30.85 6.97
C GLU A 267 16.99 30.43 8.37
N PRO A 268 16.95 31.35 9.36
CA PRO A 268 16.39 31.04 10.66
C PRO A 268 14.90 30.67 10.50
N ALA A 269 14.53 29.47 10.93
CA ALA A 269 13.13 29.07 11.01
C ALA A 269 12.45 29.76 12.21
N ALA A 270 11.12 29.80 12.22
CA ALA A 270 10.30 30.52 13.19
C ALA A 270 10.30 29.87 14.59
N GLY A 271 11.44 29.86 15.29
CA GLY A 271 11.53 29.37 16.66
C GLY A 271 12.96 29.33 17.23
N PRO A 272 13.13 29.37 18.56
CA PRO A 272 14.45 29.22 19.16
C PRO A 272 15.00 27.81 18.93
N GLY A 273 16.19 27.72 18.32
CA GLY A 273 16.92 26.46 18.13
C GLY A 273 16.56 25.67 16.87
N GLN A 274 16.14 26.33 15.78
CA GLN A 274 15.73 25.64 14.55
C GLN A 274 16.29 26.32 13.29
N VAL A 275 16.73 25.51 12.34
CA VAL A 275 17.30 25.96 11.06
C VAL A 275 16.74 25.14 9.91
N LEU A 276 16.17 25.80 8.90
CA LEU A 276 15.74 25.15 7.66
C LEU A 276 16.87 25.17 6.64
N LEU A 277 17.30 23.99 6.18
CA LEU A 277 18.43 23.86 5.25
C LEU A 277 17.93 23.86 3.80
N LYS A 278 17.97 25.01 3.13
CA LYS A 278 17.50 25.12 1.74
C LYS A 278 18.59 24.74 0.75
N SER A 279 18.26 23.87 -0.20
CA SER A 279 19.06 23.62 -1.39
C SER A 279 18.15 23.26 -2.56
N PRO A 280 17.53 24.21 -3.26
CA PRO A 280 16.58 23.88 -4.31
C PRO A 280 17.32 23.31 -5.54
N SER A 281 16.82 22.21 -6.06
CA SER A 281 17.15 21.68 -7.39
C SER A 281 15.92 20.93 -7.92
N PRO A 282 15.78 20.72 -9.24
CA PRO A 282 14.65 19.99 -9.78
C PRO A 282 14.65 18.49 -9.37
N PRO A 283 13.51 17.80 -9.48
CA PRO A 283 13.41 16.36 -9.21
C PRO A 283 14.35 15.48 -10.05
N LEU A 284 14.65 14.29 -9.52
CA LEU A 284 15.29 13.23 -10.30
C LEU A 284 14.38 12.86 -11.48
N GLY A 285 14.95 12.69 -12.67
CA GLY A 285 14.18 12.53 -13.91
C GLY A 285 13.97 13.83 -14.69
N LEU A 286 14.14 14.99 -14.04
CA LEU A 286 13.93 16.31 -14.65
C LEU A 286 15.21 17.18 -14.68
N ALA A 287 16.27 16.75 -13.99
CA ALA A 287 17.58 17.41 -14.01
C ALA A 287 18.72 16.40 -14.07
N GLU A 288 19.85 16.85 -14.65
CA GLU A 288 21.10 16.09 -14.72
C GLU A 288 22.20 16.67 -13.80
N ARG A 289 21.97 17.87 -13.27
CA ARG A 289 22.91 18.60 -12.40
C ARG A 289 22.19 19.06 -11.15
N PHE A 290 22.86 18.84 -10.03
CA PHE A 290 22.35 19.17 -8.70
C PHE A 290 23.39 20.01 -7.97
N THR A 291 22.93 20.91 -7.10
CA THR A 291 23.83 21.78 -6.33
C THR A 291 23.89 21.30 -4.89
N PRO A 292 25.09 20.93 -4.38
CA PRO A 292 25.22 20.58 -2.98
C PRO A 292 25.16 21.82 -2.09
N SER A 293 24.64 21.65 -0.89
CA SER A 293 24.79 22.62 0.21
C SER A 293 25.47 21.94 1.40
N SER A 294 25.95 22.74 2.35
CA SER A 294 26.58 22.20 3.55
C SER A 294 26.13 22.91 4.80
N ALA A 295 26.13 22.18 5.91
CA ALA A 295 25.78 22.69 7.23
C ALA A 295 26.69 22.07 8.30
N ARG A 296 26.75 22.69 9.47
CA ARG A 296 27.35 22.12 10.67
C ARG A 296 26.28 21.45 11.51
N TRP A 297 26.64 20.33 12.13
CA TRP A 297 25.78 19.52 12.96
C TRP A 297 26.50 19.20 14.26
N SER A 298 26.08 19.81 15.36
CA SER A 298 26.76 19.70 16.66
C SER A 298 26.26 18.49 17.44
N ILE A 299 27.05 18.04 18.41
CA ILE A 299 26.65 16.94 19.29
C ILE A 299 25.37 17.33 20.04
N GLY A 300 24.36 16.46 20.00
CA GLY A 300 23.04 16.68 20.59
C GLY A 300 22.01 17.32 19.65
N ASP A 301 22.43 17.85 18.50
CA ASP A 301 21.53 18.34 17.47
C ASP A 301 20.82 17.18 16.77
N ARG A 302 19.58 17.45 16.32
CA ARG A 302 18.76 16.49 15.59
C ARG A 302 18.44 16.99 14.19
N LEU A 303 18.46 16.10 13.22
CA LEU A 303 18.09 16.36 11.83
C LEU A 303 16.84 15.55 11.51
N LEU A 304 15.75 16.23 11.18
CA LEU A 304 14.50 15.62 10.70
C LEU A 304 14.47 15.67 9.17
N LEU A 305 14.37 14.49 8.56
CA LEU A 305 14.03 14.31 7.15
C LEU A 305 12.61 13.75 7.07
N PHE A 306 11.82 14.20 6.11
CA PHE A 306 10.42 13.78 5.98
C PHE A 306 9.92 13.93 4.54
N THR A 307 8.97 13.07 4.16
CA THR A 307 8.20 13.21 2.91
C THR A 307 7.03 14.19 3.09
N ASP A 308 6.48 14.65 1.99
CA ASP A 308 5.43 15.68 1.99
C ASP A 308 4.16 15.25 2.73
N GLY A 309 3.87 13.96 2.82
CA GLY A 309 2.80 13.41 3.65
C GLY A 309 2.77 13.90 5.09
N LEU A 310 3.91 14.37 5.66
CA LEU A 310 3.95 14.97 6.99
C LEU A 310 3.24 16.33 7.04
N ILE A 311 3.61 17.22 6.12
CA ILE A 311 3.12 18.61 6.09
C ILE A 311 1.80 18.71 5.31
N GLU A 312 1.55 17.77 4.40
CA GLU A 312 0.32 17.66 3.63
C GLU A 312 -0.80 16.94 4.37
N ALA A 313 -0.50 16.29 5.51
CA ALA A 313 -1.52 15.70 6.39
C ALA A 313 -2.58 16.76 6.76
N ARG A 314 -3.86 16.41 6.60
CA ARG A 314 -4.97 17.35 6.77
C ARG A 314 -5.92 16.92 7.85
N SER A 315 -6.36 17.89 8.65
CA SER A 315 -7.50 17.70 9.54
C SER A 315 -8.80 17.41 8.76
N PRO A 316 -9.86 16.92 9.44
CA PRO A 316 -11.18 16.76 8.83
C PRO A 316 -11.72 18.05 8.18
N ASP A 317 -11.30 19.22 8.68
CA ASP A 317 -11.64 20.53 8.14
C ASP A 317 -10.76 20.96 6.94
N GLY A 318 -9.79 20.12 6.54
CA GLY A 318 -8.91 20.33 5.39
C GLY A 318 -7.68 21.17 5.67
N VAL A 319 -7.38 21.49 6.93
CA VAL A 319 -6.21 22.31 7.33
C VAL A 319 -4.96 21.42 7.42
N PHE A 320 -3.88 21.85 6.77
CA PHE A 320 -2.57 21.19 6.80
C PHE A 320 -1.97 21.09 8.21
N PHE A 321 -1.11 20.11 8.43
CA PHE A 321 -0.44 19.88 9.70
C PHE A 321 0.61 20.96 9.97
N PRO A 322 0.49 21.75 11.05
CA PRO A 322 1.43 22.81 11.35
C PRO A 322 2.68 22.23 12.02
N LEU A 323 3.59 21.65 11.22
CA LEU A 323 4.80 20.99 11.73
C LEU A 323 5.62 21.89 12.66
N GLU A 324 5.73 23.18 12.34
CA GLU A 324 6.50 24.17 13.12
C GLU A 324 6.02 24.29 14.58
N ASP A 325 4.72 24.09 14.83
CA ASP A 325 4.11 24.15 16.16
C ASP A 325 4.42 22.91 17.03
N HIS A 326 5.08 21.90 16.47
CA HIS A 326 5.28 20.57 17.08
C HIS A 326 6.75 20.12 17.13
N LEU A 327 7.69 21.02 16.83
CA LEU A 327 9.13 20.70 16.78
C LEU A 327 9.77 20.53 18.16
N ASP A 328 9.15 21.04 19.21
CA ASP A 328 9.55 20.81 20.60
C ASP A 328 9.46 19.33 20.99
N LEU A 329 8.45 18.62 20.50
CA LEU A 329 8.30 17.17 20.69
C LEU A 329 9.54 16.38 20.23
N LEU A 330 10.22 16.91 19.22
CA LEU A 330 11.41 16.31 18.60
C LEU A 330 12.71 16.60 19.36
N LEU A 331 12.72 17.48 20.35
CA LEU A 331 13.90 17.78 21.16
C LEU A 331 14.01 16.90 22.41
N GLU A 332 12.89 16.30 22.84
CA GLU A 332 12.79 15.54 24.08
C GLU A 332 13.01 14.02 23.89
N GLY A 333 13.37 13.32 24.98
CA GLY A 333 13.48 11.85 25.00
C GLY A 333 14.53 11.27 24.05
N THR A 334 14.37 10.01 23.64
CA THR A 334 15.17 9.39 22.56
C THR A 334 14.60 9.75 21.18
N PRO A 335 15.36 9.61 20.07
CA PRO A 335 14.85 9.84 18.72
C PRO A 335 13.59 9.03 18.39
N GLU A 336 13.51 7.79 18.86
CA GLU A 336 12.34 6.92 18.66
C GLU A 336 11.10 7.47 19.36
N GLN A 337 11.23 7.83 20.64
CA GLN A 337 10.14 8.40 21.41
C GLN A 337 9.67 9.75 20.85
N ALA A 338 10.61 10.54 20.34
CA ALA A 338 10.32 11.80 19.66
C ALA A 338 9.49 11.59 18.39
N LEU A 339 9.88 10.63 17.54
CA LEU A 339 9.09 10.30 16.36
C LEU A 339 7.74 9.68 16.71
N ASP A 340 7.65 8.82 17.74
CA ASP A 340 6.38 8.24 18.18
C ASP A 340 5.37 9.34 18.56
N ARG A 341 5.81 10.32 19.36
CA ARG A 341 4.96 11.46 19.72
C ARG A 341 4.53 12.29 18.50
N LEU A 342 5.44 12.53 17.56
CA LEU A 342 5.09 13.27 16.34
C LEU A 342 4.10 12.47 15.47
N THR A 343 4.32 11.17 15.31
CA THR A 343 3.41 10.27 14.58
C THR A 343 2.02 10.25 15.20
N GLU A 344 1.92 10.12 16.52
CA GLU A 344 0.65 10.19 17.24
C GLU A 344 -0.05 11.52 16.96
N ARG A 345 0.69 12.63 17.06
CA ARG A 345 0.16 13.97 16.85
C ARG A 345 -0.36 14.22 15.43
N VAL A 346 0.35 13.74 14.42
CA VAL A 346 -0.07 13.85 13.01
C VAL A 346 -1.31 12.99 12.75
N THR A 347 -1.35 11.78 13.33
CA THR A 347 -2.48 10.87 13.19
C THR A 347 -3.74 11.43 13.85
N GLU A 348 -3.60 12.02 15.05
CA GLU A 348 -4.67 12.75 15.73
C GLU A 348 -5.17 13.94 14.92
N HIS A 349 -4.26 14.76 14.39
CA HIS A 349 -4.61 15.90 13.53
C HIS A 349 -5.40 15.45 12.32
N ALA A 350 -5.00 14.34 11.68
CA ALA A 350 -5.66 13.77 10.52
C ALA A 350 -7.00 13.07 10.82
N GLY A 351 -7.44 12.99 12.08
CA GLY A 351 -8.67 12.29 12.46
C GLY A 351 -8.56 10.76 12.30
N GLY A 352 -7.36 10.22 12.43
CA GLY A 352 -7.08 8.78 12.37
C GLY A 352 -6.74 8.23 10.98
N HIS A 353 -6.81 9.03 9.92
CA HIS A 353 -6.62 8.55 8.55
C HIS A 353 -5.73 9.48 7.73
N LEU A 354 -4.59 8.95 7.27
CA LEU A 354 -3.70 9.66 6.35
C LEU A 354 -4.17 9.48 4.91
N ARG A 355 -4.03 10.56 4.11
CA ARG A 355 -4.37 10.57 2.69
C ARG A 355 -3.20 10.21 1.78
N ASP A 356 -1.99 10.38 2.28
CA ASP A 356 -0.75 10.02 1.60
C ASP A 356 0.16 9.26 2.55
N ASP A 357 1.15 8.58 1.98
CA ASP A 357 2.18 7.92 2.74
C ASP A 357 3.05 8.95 3.47
N LEU A 358 3.58 8.53 4.61
CA LEU A 358 4.38 9.36 5.49
C LEU A 358 5.65 8.60 5.85
N ALA A 359 6.80 9.10 5.41
CA ALA A 359 8.12 8.67 5.85
C ALA A 359 8.79 9.78 6.66
N MET A 360 9.33 9.43 7.82
CA MET A 360 10.11 10.31 8.67
C MET A 360 11.39 9.62 9.12
N LEU A 361 12.50 10.33 9.09
CA LEU A 361 13.79 9.93 9.64
C LEU A 361 14.32 11.02 10.57
N LEU A 362 14.55 10.67 11.83
CA LEU A 362 15.15 11.55 12.82
C LEU A 362 16.54 11.04 13.17
N ILE A 363 17.53 11.92 13.01
CA ILE A 363 18.94 11.58 13.20
C ILE A 363 19.52 12.47 14.29
N GLU A 364 20.08 11.89 15.35
CA GLU A 364 20.71 12.62 16.45
C GLU A 364 22.24 12.44 16.40
N ARG A 365 22.99 13.53 16.50
CA ARG A 365 24.45 13.44 16.62
C ARG A 365 24.79 13.10 18.06
N ARG A 366 25.48 12.00 18.25
CA ARG A 366 26.06 11.60 19.52
C ARG A 366 27.57 11.78 19.49
N PRO A 367 28.21 11.89 20.66
CA PRO A 367 29.65 11.71 20.73
C PRO A 367 29.99 10.36 20.09
N LEU A 368 31.07 10.31 19.33
CA LEU A 368 31.68 9.02 19.00
C LEU A 368 32.11 8.40 20.32
N ASP A 369 31.49 7.29 20.71
CA ASP A 369 31.98 6.50 21.82
C ASP A 369 33.42 6.14 21.48
N THR A 370 34.37 6.70 22.26
CA THR A 370 35.77 6.27 22.19
C THR A 370 35.74 4.81 22.60
N GLU A 371 36.00 3.91 21.64
CA GLU A 371 35.92 2.44 21.72
C GLU A 371 35.36 1.89 23.05
N PRO A 372 34.19 1.21 23.09
CA PRO A 372 33.89 0.41 24.25
C PRO A 372 35.07 -0.56 24.42
N GLU A 373 35.76 -0.45 25.56
CA GLU A 373 36.75 -1.43 26.02
C GLU A 373 36.17 -2.81 25.70
N PRO A 374 36.86 -3.67 24.93
CA PRO A 374 36.27 -4.89 24.40
C PRO A 374 35.73 -5.68 25.57
N THR A 375 34.41 -5.67 25.71
CA THR A 375 33.72 -6.44 26.72
C THR A 375 33.81 -7.86 26.22
N VAL A 376 34.88 -8.55 26.62
CA VAL A 376 34.96 -10.01 26.57
C VAL A 376 33.62 -10.49 27.13
N PRO A 377 32.81 -11.24 26.38
CA PRO A 377 31.55 -11.73 26.90
C PRO A 377 31.87 -12.49 28.18
N ARG A 378 31.45 -11.95 29.33
CA ARG A 378 31.49 -12.71 30.57
C ARG A 378 30.56 -13.89 30.32
N GLN A 379 31.17 -15.07 30.12
CA GLN A 379 30.43 -16.32 30.20
C GLN A 379 29.61 -16.26 31.49
N PRO A 380 28.28 -16.47 31.44
CA PRO A 380 27.51 -16.62 32.65
C PRO A 380 28.12 -17.77 33.44
N SER A 381 28.62 -17.47 34.63
CA SER A 381 29.07 -18.47 35.58
C SER A 381 27.94 -19.48 35.76
N ALA A 382 28.19 -20.72 35.36
CA ALA A 382 27.25 -21.81 35.52
C ALA A 382 26.88 -21.96 36.99
N SER A 383 25.67 -21.54 37.37
CA SER A 383 25.02 -22.04 38.57
C SER A 383 24.64 -23.50 38.29
N HIS A 384 25.45 -24.41 38.82
CA HIS A 384 25.05 -25.78 39.15
C HIS A 384 23.83 -25.70 40.06
N ASP A 385 22.62 -25.87 39.50
CA ASP A 385 21.48 -26.58 40.10
C ASP A 385 20.20 -26.27 39.32
N ALA A 386 19.93 -27.09 38.30
CA ALA A 386 18.58 -27.44 37.86
C ALA A 386 18.68 -28.52 36.78
N GLN A 387 18.49 -29.78 37.16
CA GLN A 387 18.22 -30.84 36.18
C GLN A 387 16.89 -30.56 35.48
N PRO A 388 16.80 -30.64 34.15
CA PRO A 388 15.53 -30.53 33.45
C PRO A 388 14.68 -31.79 33.67
N ARG A 389 13.44 -31.59 34.13
CA ARG A 389 12.38 -32.63 34.10
C ARG A 389 12.03 -32.96 32.65
N PRO A 390 11.80 -34.24 32.30
CA PRO A 390 11.36 -34.61 30.97
C PRO A 390 9.94 -34.08 30.72
N VAL A 391 9.77 -33.32 29.64
CA VAL A 391 8.47 -32.92 29.11
C VAL A 391 7.82 -34.15 28.50
N ARG A 392 6.65 -34.53 29.03
CA ARG A 392 5.79 -35.58 28.48
C ARG A 392 5.11 -34.99 27.24
N VAL A 393 5.39 -35.55 26.07
CA VAL A 393 4.64 -35.28 24.84
C VAL A 393 3.34 -36.08 24.94
N GLU A 394 2.21 -35.40 25.10
CA GLU A 394 0.89 -36.00 24.84
C GLU A 394 0.66 -35.96 23.33
N GLU A 395 0.52 -37.13 22.71
CA GLU A 395 0.07 -37.28 21.33
C GLU A 395 -1.39 -36.81 21.20
N PRO A 396 -1.72 -35.95 20.22
CA PRO A 396 -3.11 -35.64 19.91
C PRO A 396 -3.76 -36.82 19.17
N ALA A 397 -5.03 -37.07 19.50
CA ALA A 397 -5.87 -38.10 18.88
C ALA A 397 -5.98 -37.92 17.35
N PRO A 398 -6.07 -39.01 16.57
CA PRO A 398 -6.37 -38.93 15.15
C PRO A 398 -7.86 -38.58 14.97
N ASP A 399 -8.17 -37.88 13.89
CA ASP A 399 -9.50 -37.48 13.42
C ASP A 399 -9.91 -36.02 13.73
N ALA A 400 -9.29 -35.09 12.99
CA ALA A 400 -9.95 -33.87 12.52
C ALA A 400 -9.20 -33.36 11.27
N ASP A 401 -9.84 -33.45 10.11
CA ASP A 401 -9.36 -32.91 8.84
C ASP A 401 -9.38 -31.36 8.91
N PRO A 402 -8.26 -30.65 8.62
CA PRO A 402 -8.22 -29.19 8.73
C PRO A 402 -8.94 -28.43 7.60
N TYR A 403 -9.60 -29.13 6.67
CA TYR A 403 -10.26 -28.51 5.51
C TYR A 403 -11.80 -28.53 5.52
N ASP A 404 -12.43 -28.84 6.65
CA ASP A 404 -13.90 -28.80 6.77
C ASP A 404 -14.38 -27.35 7.00
N LEU A 405 -14.38 -26.55 5.94
CA LEU A 405 -15.13 -25.29 5.85
C LEU A 405 -16.56 -25.62 5.42
N GLU A 406 -17.52 -25.41 6.31
CA GLU A 406 -18.95 -25.41 5.95
C GLU A 406 -19.19 -24.39 4.81
N PRO A 407 -19.87 -24.78 3.71
CA PRO A 407 -20.16 -23.84 2.64
C PRO A 407 -21.31 -22.91 3.04
N ASP A 408 -20.98 -21.64 3.28
CA ASP A 408 -21.96 -20.55 3.27
C ASP A 408 -22.50 -20.36 1.84
N ASP A 409 -23.81 -20.56 1.68
CA ASP A 409 -24.69 -20.24 0.53
C ASP A 409 -23.99 -19.71 -0.75
N GLU A 410 -23.44 -20.65 -1.55
CA GLU A 410 -23.06 -20.40 -2.94
C GLU A 410 -24.31 -20.17 -3.82
N PRO A 411 -24.27 -19.25 -4.80
CA PRO A 411 -25.31 -19.17 -5.80
C PRO A 411 -25.19 -20.39 -6.72
N ASP A 412 -26.11 -21.33 -6.51
CA ASP A 412 -26.46 -22.44 -7.39
C ASP A 412 -26.51 -21.93 -8.85
N ASP A 413 -25.46 -22.17 -9.64
CA ASP A 413 -25.32 -21.91 -11.08
C ASP A 413 -24.36 -22.95 -11.70
N ALA A 414 -24.72 -24.23 -11.61
CA ALA A 414 -24.07 -25.31 -12.37
C ALA A 414 -24.50 -25.30 -13.85
N GLU A 415 -23.55 -25.06 -14.76
CA GLU A 415 -23.62 -25.45 -16.19
C GLU A 415 -23.10 -26.88 -16.38
N PRO A 416 -23.50 -27.63 -17.44
CA PRO A 416 -23.08 -29.01 -17.63
C PRO A 416 -21.68 -29.12 -18.26
N GLU A 417 -20.85 -29.96 -17.65
CA GLU A 417 -19.50 -30.34 -18.09
C GLU A 417 -19.55 -31.16 -19.40
N LEU A 418 -18.75 -30.77 -20.40
CA LEU A 418 -18.41 -31.56 -21.59
C LEU A 418 -16.99 -32.11 -21.42
N ASP A 419 -16.85 -33.41 -21.62
CA ASP A 419 -15.64 -34.23 -21.52
C ASP A 419 -14.39 -33.61 -22.18
N GLN A 420 -13.28 -33.64 -21.45
CA GLN A 420 -11.93 -33.33 -21.92
C GLN A 420 -11.36 -34.46 -22.82
N PRO A 421 -10.18 -34.24 -23.41
CA PRO A 421 -9.06 -35.04 -22.88
C PRO A 421 -7.81 -34.22 -22.54
N VAL A 422 -7.19 -34.70 -21.47
CA VAL A 422 -6.02 -34.24 -20.73
C VAL A 422 -4.73 -34.35 -21.56
N ALA A 423 -3.92 -33.29 -21.56
CA ALA A 423 -2.49 -33.33 -21.89
C ALA A 423 -1.68 -33.19 -20.58
N GLY A 424 -0.80 -34.15 -20.30
CA GLY A 424 -0.05 -34.27 -19.05
C GLY A 424 1.02 -33.18 -18.81
N PRO A 425 1.55 -33.08 -17.59
CA PRO A 425 2.47 -32.02 -17.21
C PRO A 425 3.87 -32.26 -17.78
N GLY A 426 4.36 -31.30 -18.56
CA GLY A 426 5.76 -31.19 -18.96
C GLY A 426 6.66 -30.79 -17.78
N GLU A 427 7.80 -31.46 -17.68
CA GLU A 427 8.85 -31.26 -16.70
C GLU A 427 9.34 -29.79 -16.64
N VAL A 428 9.38 -29.22 -15.45
CA VAL A 428 10.09 -27.97 -15.15
C VAL A 428 11.47 -28.34 -14.61
N PRO A 429 12.60 -27.94 -15.23
CA PRO A 429 13.91 -28.27 -14.70
C PRO A 429 14.22 -27.43 -13.46
N ALA A 430 14.54 -28.13 -12.37
CA ALA A 430 15.02 -27.57 -11.13
C ALA A 430 16.38 -26.86 -11.32
N VAL A 431 16.42 -25.56 -11.02
CA VAL A 431 17.67 -24.81 -10.92
C VAL A 431 18.28 -25.09 -9.54
N ARG A 432 19.34 -25.91 -9.50
CA ARG A 432 20.19 -26.09 -8.33
C ARG A 432 21.10 -24.86 -8.17
N VAL A 433 20.92 -24.11 -7.10
CA VAL A 433 21.93 -23.16 -6.61
C VAL A 433 22.97 -23.95 -5.82
N ALA A 434 24.12 -24.19 -6.45
CA ALA A 434 25.30 -24.73 -5.77
C ALA A 434 26.10 -23.57 -5.18
N GLY A 435 26.17 -23.52 -3.85
CA GLY A 435 27.12 -22.68 -3.13
C GLY A 435 28.55 -23.17 -3.34
N ALA A 436 29.46 -22.24 -3.59
CA ALA A 436 30.89 -22.47 -3.46
C ALA A 436 31.56 -21.19 -2.96
N ALA A 437 32.01 -21.24 -1.71
CA ALA A 437 32.97 -20.32 -1.14
C ALA A 437 34.36 -20.53 -1.76
N GLY A 438 35.15 -19.45 -1.83
CA GLY A 438 36.60 -19.55 -1.67
C GLY A 438 37.48 -19.24 -2.89
N SER A 439 38.04 -18.03 -2.86
CA SER A 439 39.43 -17.69 -3.25
C SER A 439 39.85 -17.72 -4.73
N GLY A 440 40.55 -16.67 -5.17
CA GLY A 440 41.47 -16.76 -6.31
C GLY A 440 41.63 -15.50 -7.14
N TRP A 441 42.47 -14.58 -6.69
CA TRP A 441 43.07 -13.54 -7.52
C TRP A 441 43.66 -14.12 -8.82
N ARG A 442 43.30 -13.57 -9.99
CA ARG A 442 44.21 -13.55 -11.15
C ARG A 442 43.86 -12.44 -12.15
N ARG A 443 44.82 -11.54 -12.32
CA ARG A 443 44.97 -10.60 -13.43
C ARG A 443 44.86 -11.32 -14.78
N LEU A 444 44.12 -10.75 -15.71
CA LEU A 444 44.37 -10.91 -17.14
C LEU A 444 44.42 -9.53 -17.80
N ARG A 445 45.57 -9.27 -18.41
CA ARG A 445 45.93 -8.12 -19.23
C ARG A 445 46.25 -8.71 -20.62
N VAL A 446 46.10 -7.87 -21.65
CA VAL A 446 46.57 -8.02 -23.05
C VAL A 446 45.56 -8.74 -23.98
N GLY A 447 45.22 -8.23 -25.17
CA GLY A 447 45.74 -7.07 -25.89
C GLY A 447 44.99 -6.75 -27.18
N ARG A 448 45.39 -5.62 -27.77
CA ARG A 448 44.97 -5.10 -29.09
C ARG A 448 45.21 -6.12 -30.21
N ALA A 449 44.30 -6.15 -31.18
CA ALA A 449 44.63 -6.36 -32.58
C ALA A 449 43.77 -5.44 -33.46
N HIS A 450 44.41 -4.98 -34.52
CA HIS A 450 44.03 -3.96 -35.49
C HIS A 450 43.46 -4.64 -36.74
N ARG A 451 42.67 -3.89 -37.53
CA ARG A 451 42.30 -4.09 -38.96
C ARG A 451 41.19 -5.12 -39.22
N ASP A 452 40.19 -4.88 -40.07
CA ASP A 452 39.98 -3.87 -41.13
C ASP A 452 38.61 -3.18 -41.00
#